data_AF-A0A2J7V8M1-F1
#
_entry.id   AF-A0A2J7V8M1-F1
#
_cell.length_a   1.000
_cell.length_b   1.000
_cell.length_c   1.000
_cell.angle_alpha   90.00
_cell.angle_beta   90.00
_cell.angle_gamma   90.00
#
_symmetry.space_group_name_H-M   'P 1'
#
loop_
_entity.id
_entity.type
_entity.pdbx_description
1 polymer ?
#
loop_
_entity_poly.entity_id
_entity_poly.type
_entity_poly.pdbx_seq_one_letter_code
_entity_poly.pdbx_strand_id
1 'polypeptide(L)' 'MSDAEAKAKKAFDGLAARAAINGYTCYATTVGNIVLSRLGGAWLFDGVAAASAWLDHLYQPSTEVAA' A
#
# COMPACT_ATOMS: atom_id res chain seq x y z
N MET A 1 17.31 -2.32 16.98
CA MET A 1 16.72 -2.11 15.64
C MET A 1 17.85 -1.63 14.74
N SER A 2 18.15 -2.40 13.70
CA SER A 2 19.14 -2.05 12.68
C SER A 2 18.58 -0.98 11.72
N ASP A 3 19.47 -0.31 10.99
CA ASP A 3 19.07 0.69 9.99
C ASP A 3 18.15 0.12 8.90
N ALA A 4 18.36 -1.16 8.54
CA ALA A 4 17.52 -1.87 7.57
C ALA A 4 16.09 -2.05 8.08
N GLU A 5 15.92 -2.43 9.35
CA GLU A 5 14.61 -2.57 9.99
C GLU A 5 13.90 -1.22 10.10
N ALA A 6 14.63 -0.16 10.47
CA ALA A 6 14.09 1.21 10.53
C ALA A 6 13.57 1.67 9.15
N LYS A 7 14.34 1.42 8.09
CA LYS A 7 13.98 1.76 6.72
C LYS A 7 12.75 0.98 6.26
N ALA A 8 12.70 -0.33 6.53
CA ALA A 8 11.56 -1.18 6.20
C ALA A 8 10.29 -0.72 6.92
N LYS A 9 10.39 -0.41 8.22
CA LYS A 9 9.27 0.12 9.00
C LYS A 9 8.75 1.44 8.43
N LYS A 10 9.65 2.40 8.14
CA LYS A 10 9.27 3.69 7.56
C LYS A 10 8.55 3.53 6.22
N ALA A 11 9.01 2.62 5.37
CA ALA A 11 8.37 2.34 4.09
C ALA A 11 6.96 1.76 4.28
N PHE A 12 6.79 0.82 5.20
CA PHE A 12 5.48 0.26 5.54
C PHE A 12 4.54 1.30 6.13
N ASP A 13 4.99 2.10 7.11
CA ASP A 13 4.20 3.15 7.74
C ASP A 13 3.70 4.17 6.68
N GLY A 14 4.55 4.54 5.73
CA GLY A 14 4.18 5.41 4.61
C GLY A 14 3.13 4.79 3.68
N LEU A 15 3.26 3.50 3.36
CA LEU A 15 2.22 2.77 2.61
C LEU A 15 0.90 2.74 3.38
N ALA A 16 0.93 2.41 4.68
CA ALA A 16 -0.27 2.31 5.51
C ALA A 16 -1.01 3.65 5.60
N ALA A 17 -0.28 4.77 5.76
CA ALA A 17 -0.86 6.10 5.76
C ALA A 17 -1.57 6.43 4.43
N ARG A 18 -0.92 6.16 3.29
CA ARG A 18 -1.52 6.36 1.96
C ARG A 18 -2.74 5.47 1.74
N ALA A 19 -2.65 4.19 2.11
CA ALA A 19 -3.76 3.25 2.04
C ALA A 19 -4.98 3.75 2.84
N ALA A 20 -4.76 4.27 4.04
CA ALA A 20 -5.81 4.80 4.90
C ALA A 20 -6.51 6.03 4.29
N ILE A 21 -5.76 6.98 3.71
CA ILE A 21 -6.31 8.12 2.97
C ILE A 21 -7.25 7.66 1.85
N ASN A 22 -6.95 6.49 1.27
CA ASN A 22 -7.65 5.91 0.14
C ASN A 22 -8.76 4.91 0.55
N GLY A 23 -9.08 4.84 1.84
CA GLY A 23 -10.13 3.99 2.39
C GLY A 23 -9.77 2.50 2.49
N TYR A 24 -8.48 2.16 2.43
CA TYR A 24 -7.98 0.80 2.62
C TYR A 24 -7.41 0.61 4.03
N THR A 25 -7.62 -0.58 4.59
CA THR A 25 -6.83 -1.09 5.71
C THR A 25 -5.57 -1.76 5.17
N CYS A 26 -4.41 -1.49 5.79
CA CYS A 26 -3.13 -2.07 5.40
C CYS A 26 -2.52 -2.84 6.58
N TYR A 27 -2.09 -4.08 6.35
CA TYR A 27 -1.36 -4.86 7.35
C TYR A 27 -0.31 -5.76 6.69
N ALA A 28 0.76 -6.04 7.43
CA ALA A 28 1.78 -7.00 7.04
C ALA A 28 1.50 -8.36 7.69
N THR A 29 1.63 -9.43 6.92
CA THR A 29 1.60 -10.81 7.43
C THR A 29 2.91 -11.18 8.11
N THR A 30 2.91 -12.26 8.91
CA THR A 30 4.12 -12.77 9.58
C THR A 30 5.22 -13.20 8.61
N VAL A 31 4.88 -13.53 7.36
CA VAL A 31 5.82 -13.93 6.31
C VAL A 31 6.25 -12.77 5.40
N GLY A 32 5.83 -11.54 5.70
CA GLY A 32 6.29 -10.32 5.00
C GLY A 32 5.41 -9.84 3.85
N ASN A 33 4.36 -10.58 3.47
CA ASN A 33 3.37 -10.11 2.50
C ASN A 33 2.57 -8.93 3.04
N ILE A 34 2.13 -8.03 2.16
CA ILE A 34 1.24 -6.92 2.50
C ILE A 34 -0.17 -7.23 2.03
N VAL A 35 -1.16 -6.95 2.88
CA VAL A 35 -2.58 -7.00 2.52
C VAL A 35 -3.16 -5.60 2.55
N LEU A 36 -3.86 -5.24 1.47
CA LEU A 36 -4.75 -4.08 1.41
C LEU A 36 -6.19 -4.58 1.32
N SER A 37 -7.07 -4.11 2.19
CA SER A 37 -8.49 -4.51 2.17
C SER A 37 -9.42 -3.31 2.21
N ARG A 38 -10.52 -3.37 1.45
CA ARG A 38 -11.58 -2.36 1.41
C ARG A 38 -12.91 -2.99 1.00
N LEU A 39 -13.99 -2.67 1.74
CA LEU A 39 -15.39 -3.01 1.41
C LEU A 39 -15.60 -4.47 0.93
N GLY A 40 -15.09 -5.45 1.68
CA GLY A 40 -15.29 -6.87 1.39
C GLY A 40 -14.33 -7.48 0.36
N GLY A 41 -13.44 -6.66 -0.24
CA GLY A 41 -12.33 -7.11 -1.06
C GLY A 41 -10.99 -7.02 -0.32
N ALA A 42 -10.06 -7.91 -0.67
CA ALA A 42 -8.68 -7.88 -0.20
C ALA A 42 -7.72 -8.24 -1.34
N TRP A 43 -6.56 -7.59 -1.34
CA TRP A 43 -5.47 -7.83 -2.27
C TRP A 43 -4.21 -8.13 -1.47
N LEU A 44 -3.50 -9.18 -1.89
CA LEU A 44 -2.25 -9.64 -1.28
C LEU A 44 -1.08 -9.31 -2.22
N PHE A 45 0.01 -8.82 -1.65
CA PHE A 45 1.21 -8.43 -2.37
C PHE A 45 2.45 -9.01 -1.68
N ASP A 46 3.46 -9.38 -2.47
CA ASP A 46 4.72 -9.96 -1.97
C ASP A 46 5.55 -8.98 -1.12
N GLY A 47 5.18 -7.69 -1.08
CA GLY A 47 5.85 -6.70 -0.25
C GLY A 47 5.39 -5.27 -0.47
N VAL A 48 6.01 -4.35 0.29
CA VAL A 48 5.66 -2.92 0.33
C VAL A 48 5.78 -2.26 -1.05
N ALA A 49 6.78 -2.63 -1.85
CA ALA A 49 7.00 -2.04 -3.17
C ALA A 49 5.86 -2.36 -4.14
N ALA A 50 5.43 -3.61 -4.21
CA ALA A 50 4.33 -4.05 -5.08
C ALA A 50 2.98 -3.42 -4.66
N ALA A 51 2.68 -3.44 -3.35
CA ALA A 51 1.48 -2.81 -2.83
C ALA A 51 1.45 -1.29 -3.07
N SER A 52 2.62 -0.63 -2.95
CA SER A 52 2.76 0.81 -3.24
C SER A 52 2.48 1.12 -4.71
N ALA A 53 3.10 0.39 -5.63
CA ALA A 53 2.90 0.59 -7.06
C ALA A 53 1.43 0.37 -7.47
N TRP A 54 0.77 -0.64 -6.89
CA TRP A 54 -0.64 -0.89 -7.12
C TRP A 54 -1.52 0.26 -6.62
N LEU A 55 -1.26 0.76 -5.41
CA LEU A 55 -2.02 1.87 -4.84
C LEU A 55 -1.86 3.16 -5.66
N ASP A 56 -0.64 3.42 -6.17
CA ASP A 56 -0.35 4.58 -7.02
C ASP A 56 -1.04 4.47 -8.40
N HIS A 57 -1.16 3.26 -8.96
CA HIS A 57 -1.89 3.03 -10.22
C HIS A 57 -3.39 3.34 -10.10
N LEU A 58 -4.02 2.96 -8.98
CA LEU A 58 -5.43 3.26 -8.74
C LEU A 58 -5.72 4.75 -8.56
N TYR A 59 -4.70 5.55 -8.22
CA TYR A 59 -4.81 6.98 -7.95
C TYR A 59 -4.43 7.86 -9.13
N GLN A 60 -4.39 7.33 -10.36
CA GLN A 60 -4.33 8.20 -11.53
C GLN A 60 -5.62 9.02 -11.60
N PRO A 61 -5.56 10.37 -11.44
CA PRO A 61 -6.73 11.19 -11.73
C PRO A 61 -7.13 10.89 -13.16
N SER A 62 -8.41 10.53 -13.36
CA SER A 62 -8.96 10.25 -14.68
C SER A 62 -8.50 11.36 -15.64
N THR A 63 -7.76 11.01 -16.68
CA THR A 63 -7.39 11.93 -17.78
C THR A 63 -8.60 12.36 -18.62
N GLU A 64 -9.82 12.09 -18.16
CA GLU A 64 -11.08 12.48 -18.79
C GLU A 64 -11.52 13.89 -18.34
N VAL A 65 -10.77 14.92 -18.74
CA VAL A 65 -11.35 16.21 -19.15
C VAL A 65 -10.48 16.77 -20.27
N ALA A 66 -10.42 16.08 -21.40
CA ALA A 66 -9.82 16.57 -22.63
C ALA A 66 -10.65 16.10 -23.83
N ALA A 67 -11.87 16.63 -23.96
CA ALA A 67 -12.62 16.74 -25.22
C ALA A 67 -13.71 17.80 -25.06
#